data_AF-A0A2H0DS32-F1
#
_entry.id   AF-A0A2H0DS32-F1
#
_cell.length_a   1.000
_cell.length_b   1.000
_cell.length_c   1.000
_cell.angle_alpha   90.00
_cell.angle_beta   90.00
_cell.angle_gamma   90.00
#
_symmetry.space_group_name_H-M   'P 1'
#
loop_
_entity.id
_entity.type
_entity.pdbx_description
1 polymer ?
#
loop_
_entity_poly.entity_id
_entity_poly.type
_entity_poly.pdbx_seq_one_letter_code
_entity_poly.pdbx_strand_id
1 'polypeptide(L)'
;MRINNGRILAVLAMVFAAGAMTACHKKGMVKDGEVQDVIAQDSIHRKYFEAIGIAAADPKLPSMTQRRALSRDAAIIKAHNELLTIIKGAQLESGQTVDMSIMGEQKMIETLSQMVKGAEIVKTEFTGDDGAVVTIQLPRRRAEKMLGVKFK
;
A
#
# COMPACT_ATOMS: atom_id res chain seq x y z
N MET A 1 2.90 -25.30 -55.80
CA MET A 1 2.53 -24.24 -54.85
C MET A 1 3.39 -24.38 -53.60
N ARG A 2 4.58 -23.75 -53.57
CA ARG A 2 5.53 -23.83 -52.45
C ARG A 2 5.21 -22.71 -51.46
N ILE A 3 4.67 -23.08 -50.30
CA ILE A 3 4.40 -22.15 -49.20
C ILE A 3 5.74 -21.74 -48.60
N ASN A 4 5.99 -20.42 -48.57
CA ASN A 4 7.27 -19.84 -48.20
C ASN A 4 7.36 -19.70 -46.67
N ASN A 5 7.84 -20.76 -46.00
CA ASN A 5 7.88 -20.93 -44.54
C ASN A 5 8.63 -19.82 -43.78
N GLY A 6 9.45 -19.01 -44.46
CA GLY A 6 10.17 -17.88 -43.84
C GLY A 6 9.29 -16.68 -43.49
N ARG A 7 8.17 -16.46 -44.17
CA ARG A 7 7.28 -15.31 -43.91
C ARG A 7 6.36 -15.54 -42.71
N ILE A 8 6.00 -16.80 -42.44
CA ILE A 8 5.12 -17.17 -41.31
C ILE A 8 5.88 -17.05 -39.98
N LEU A 9 7.16 -17.43 -39.94
CA LEU A 9 8.01 -17.26 -38.75
C LEU A 9 8.27 -15.78 -38.41
N ALA A 10 8.44 -14.91 -39.41
CA ALA A 10 8.67 -13.49 -39.19
C ALA A 10 7.45 -12.77 -38.60
N VAL A 11 6.23 -13.16 -38.99
CA VAL A 11 4.98 -12.59 -38.46
C VAL A 11 4.72 -13.08 -37.03
N LEU A 12 5.03 -14.34 -36.71
CA LEU A 12 4.85 -14.89 -35.36
C LEU A 12 5.81 -14.25 -34.33
N ALA A 13 7.05 -13.95 -34.73
CA ALA A 13 8.02 -13.27 -33.89
C ALA A 13 7.66 -11.80 -33.61
N MET A 14 6.98 -11.13 -34.55
CA MET A 14 6.55 -9.74 -34.40
C MET A 14 5.31 -9.59 -33.49
N VAL A 15 4.46 -10.61 -33.40
CA VAL A 15 3.32 -10.63 -32.46
C VAL A 15 3.77 -10.91 -31.01
N PHE A 16 4.85 -11.66 -30.81
CA PHE A 16 5.41 -11.92 -29.47
C PHE A 16 6.14 -10.71 -28.87
N ALA A 17 6.69 -9.81 -29.69
CA ALA A 17 7.37 -8.61 -29.23
C ALA A 17 6.42 -7.48 -28.76
N ALA A 18 5.14 -7.52 -29.15
CA ALA A 18 4.16 -6.49 -28.78
C ALA A 18 3.43 -6.78 -27.44
N GLY A 19 3.58 -7.97 -26.86
CA GLY A 19 2.81 -8.41 -25.69
C GLY A 19 3.44 -8.13 -24.32
N ALA A 20 4.64 -7.55 -24.24
CA ALA A 20 5.47 -7.62 -23.03
C ALA A 20 5.54 -6.35 -22.16
N MET A 21 4.76 -5.29 -22.42
CA MET A 21 4.94 -3.99 -21.74
C MET A 21 3.65 -3.40 -21.15
N THR A 22 2.80 -4.20 -20.51
CA THR A 22 1.87 -3.65 -19.50
C THR A 22 2.56 -3.59 -18.14
N ALA A 23 3.56 -2.72 -18.04
CA ALA A 23 4.12 -2.33 -16.75
C ALA A 23 3.09 -1.42 -16.06
N CYS A 24 2.34 -1.98 -15.12
CA CYS A 24 1.43 -1.23 -14.26
C CYS A 24 2.25 -0.25 -13.40
N HIS A 25 2.48 0.96 -13.92
CA HIS A 25 3.16 2.03 -13.20
C HIS A 25 2.29 2.47 -12.04
N LYS A 26 2.63 2.04 -10.82
CA LYS A 26 2.06 2.65 -9.60
C LYS A 26 2.52 4.11 -9.56
N LYS A 27 1.57 5.04 -9.58
CA LYS A 27 1.84 6.48 -9.62
C LYS A 27 2.66 6.91 -8.39
N GLY A 28 3.62 7.82 -8.60
CA GLY A 28 4.31 8.55 -7.54
C GLY A 28 3.31 9.27 -6.63
N MET A 29 3.57 9.37 -5.33
CA MET A 29 2.82 10.26 -4.42
C MET A 29 3.53 11.59 -4.22
N VAL A 30 4.84 11.62 -4.49
CA VAL A 30 5.66 12.83 -4.52
C VAL A 30 5.96 13.19 -5.97
N LYS A 31 5.75 14.46 -6.34
CA LYS A 31 6.07 15.01 -7.66
C LYS A 31 6.80 16.33 -7.47
N ASP A 32 7.91 16.51 -8.17
CA ASP A 32 8.73 17.74 -8.12
C ASP A 32 9.19 18.11 -6.69
N GLY A 33 9.34 17.10 -5.83
CA GLY A 33 9.73 17.28 -4.42
C GLY A 33 8.58 17.58 -3.48
N GLU A 34 7.34 17.71 -3.97
CA GLU A 34 6.18 17.99 -3.14
C GLU A 34 5.20 16.81 -3.14
N VAL A 35 4.42 16.67 -2.07
CA VAL A 35 3.29 15.75 -2.07
C VAL A 35 2.26 16.28 -3.07
N GLN A 36 1.71 15.41 -3.92
CA GLN A 36 0.67 15.83 -4.87
C GLN A 36 -0.52 16.51 -4.17
N ASP A 37 -1.05 17.55 -4.82
CA ASP A 37 -2.24 18.29 -4.37
C ASP A 37 -3.46 17.41 -4.10
N VAL A 38 -3.59 16.31 -4.85
CA VAL A 38 -4.67 15.34 -4.70
C VAL A 38 -4.08 13.94 -4.59
N ILE A 39 -4.35 13.31 -3.45
CA ILE A 39 -4.04 11.89 -3.21
C ILE A 39 -5.35 11.12 -3.27
N ALA A 40 -5.56 10.41 -4.38
CA ALA A 40 -6.64 9.43 -4.48
C ALA A 40 -6.14 8.11 -3.90
N GLN A 41 -6.54 7.79 -2.67
CA GLN A 41 -6.23 6.52 -2.02
C GLN A 41 -7.39 5.54 -2.23
N ASP A 42 -7.17 4.52 -3.05
CA ASP A 42 -8.06 3.35 -3.10
C ASP A 42 -7.65 2.40 -1.97
N SER A 43 -8.26 2.55 -0.79
CA SER A 43 -7.80 1.88 0.42
C SER A 43 -8.16 0.40 0.52
N ILE A 44 -9.17 -0.05 -0.22
CA ILE A 44 -9.73 -1.41 -0.11
C ILE A 44 -9.64 -2.10 -1.45
N HIS A 45 -8.63 -2.95 -1.60
CA HIS A 45 -8.47 -3.75 -2.79
C HIS A 45 -8.90 -5.21 -2.54
N ARG A 46 -9.10 -5.94 -3.64
CA ARG A 46 -9.48 -7.36 -3.59
C ARG A 46 -8.51 -8.24 -2.79
N LYS A 47 -7.21 -7.90 -2.79
CA LYS A 47 -6.15 -8.75 -2.18
C LYS A 47 -5.55 -8.17 -0.90
N TYR A 48 -5.66 -6.87 -0.68
CA TYR A 48 -5.01 -6.17 0.42
C TYR A 48 -5.75 -4.89 0.76
N PHE A 49 -5.57 -4.44 2.00
CA PHE A 49 -5.87 -3.08 2.42
C PHE A 49 -4.61 -2.24 2.24
N GLU A 50 -4.75 -1.03 1.69
CA GLU A 50 -3.65 -0.10 1.48
C GLU A 50 -3.89 1.17 2.31
N ALA A 51 -2.83 1.67 2.92
CA ALA A 51 -2.87 2.92 3.66
C ALA A 51 -1.63 3.76 3.39
N ILE A 52 -1.82 5.08 3.38
CA ILE A 52 -0.76 6.06 3.18
C ILE A 52 -0.57 6.86 4.47
N GLY A 53 0.67 7.03 4.88
CA GLY A 53 1.07 7.93 5.95
C GLY A 53 2.01 8.99 5.41
N ILE A 54 1.84 10.23 5.88
CA ILE A 54 2.62 11.38 5.46
C ILE A 54 3.12 12.08 6.72
N ALA A 55 4.40 12.46 6.72
CA ALA A 55 4.98 13.24 7.79
C ALA A 55 6.03 14.22 7.25
N ALA A 56 5.99 15.44 7.77
CA ALA A 56 7.01 16.45 7.51
C ALA A 56 8.30 16.13 8.28
N ALA A 57 9.44 16.61 7.77
CA ALA A 57 10.68 16.61 8.54
C ALA A 57 10.73 17.77 9.53
N ASP A 58 11.47 17.57 10.63
CA ASP A 58 11.83 18.68 11.52
C ASP A 58 13.03 19.45 10.93
N PRO A 59 12.85 20.73 10.52
CA PRO A 59 13.92 21.53 9.94
C PRO A 59 15.06 21.84 10.93
N LYS A 60 14.83 21.64 12.25
CA LYS A 60 15.85 21.87 13.29
C LYS A 60 16.90 20.76 13.36
N LEU A 61 16.65 19.61 12.72
CA LEU A 61 17.59 18.49 12.73
C LEU A 61 18.76 18.75 11.77
N PRO A 62 20.01 18.57 12.23
CA PRO A 62 21.20 19.03 11.50
C PRO A 62 21.48 18.24 10.23
N SER A 63 21.13 16.95 10.17
CA SER A 63 21.41 16.11 9.01
C SER A 63 20.15 15.67 8.28
N MET A 64 20.25 15.63 6.96
CA MET A 64 19.25 15.04 6.06
C MET A 64 18.89 13.61 6.46
N THR A 65 19.88 12.81 6.88
CA THR A 65 19.66 11.44 7.37
C THR A 65 18.74 11.40 8.58
N GLN A 66 18.96 12.27 9.58
CA GLN A 66 18.10 12.34 10.77
C GLN A 66 16.69 12.80 10.41
N ARG A 67 16.58 13.84 9.55
CA ARG A 67 15.29 14.34 9.07
C ARG A 67 14.47 13.25 8.40
N ARG A 68 15.08 12.53 7.45
CA ARG A 68 14.45 11.45 6.69
C ARG A 68 14.11 10.24 7.55
N ALA A 69 14.98 9.88 8.50
CA ALA A 69 14.71 8.75 9.40
C ALA A 69 13.47 9.04 10.26
N LEU A 70 13.43 10.21 10.90
CA LEU A 70 12.34 10.58 11.80
C LEU A 70 11.03 10.85 11.05
N SER A 71 11.08 11.52 9.89
CA SER A 71 9.88 11.72 9.06
C SER A 71 9.33 10.38 8.55
N ARG A 72 10.20 9.45 8.12
CA ARG A 72 9.78 8.10 7.70
C ARG A 72 9.11 7.32 8.84
N ASP A 73 9.69 7.34 10.04
CA ASP A 73 9.13 6.61 11.19
C ASP A 73 7.76 7.18 11.60
N ALA A 74 7.62 8.51 11.60
CA ALA A 74 6.34 9.17 11.83
C ALA A 74 5.30 8.83 10.74
N ALA A 75 5.72 8.82 9.47
CA ALA A 75 4.85 8.43 8.35
C ALA A 75 4.41 6.96 8.46
N ILE A 76 5.29 6.04 8.90
CA ILE A 76 4.93 4.65 9.17
C ILE A 76 3.84 4.57 10.23
N ILE A 77 3.97 5.28 11.35
CA ILE A 77 2.96 5.29 12.43
C ILE A 77 1.63 5.83 11.91
N LYS A 78 1.66 6.93 11.14
CA LYS A 78 0.47 7.50 10.53
C LYS A 78 -0.22 6.52 9.57
N ALA A 79 0.55 5.81 8.74
CA ALA A 79 0.03 4.81 7.81
C ALA A 79 -0.65 3.65 8.56
N HIS A 80 -0.07 3.19 9.67
CA HIS A 80 -0.67 2.15 10.50
C HIS A 80 -1.99 2.58 11.13
N ASN A 81 -2.06 3.81 11.67
CA ASN A 81 -3.31 4.34 12.23
C ASN A 81 -4.41 4.46 11.18
N GLU A 82 -4.05 4.87 9.96
CA GLU A 82 -4.98 4.94 8.84
C GLU A 82 -5.48 3.55 8.42
N LEU A 83 -4.56 2.59 8.27
CA LEU A 83 -4.89 1.20 7.96
C LEU A 83 -5.90 0.60 8.94
N LEU A 84 -5.72 0.85 10.23
CA LEU A 84 -6.64 0.36 11.27
C LEU A 84 -8.02 1.02 11.16
N THR A 85 -8.07 2.28 10.78
CA THR A 85 -9.33 3.00 10.55
C THR A 85 -10.07 2.42 9.35
N ILE A 86 -9.34 2.14 8.25
CA ILE A 86 -9.88 1.48 7.06
C ILE A 86 -10.45 0.10 7.39
N ILE A 87 -9.71 -0.72 8.15
CA ILE A 87 -10.16 -2.06 8.53
C ILE A 87 -11.41 -2.00 9.41
N LYS A 88 -11.47 -1.07 10.36
CA LYS A 88 -12.67 -0.85 11.20
C LYS A 88 -13.90 -0.48 10.36
N GLY A 89 -13.71 0.35 9.33
CA GLY A 89 -14.78 0.77 8.42
C GLY A 89 -15.14 -0.24 7.33
N ALA A 90 -14.34 -1.30 7.13
CA ALA A 90 -14.58 -2.27 6.07
C ALA A 90 -15.82 -3.13 6.35
N GLN A 91 -16.61 -3.37 5.30
CA GLN A 91 -17.82 -4.19 5.40
C GLN A 91 -17.48 -5.69 5.43
N LEU A 92 -18.17 -6.39 6.31
CA LEU A 92 -18.18 -7.84 6.41
C LEU A 92 -19.19 -8.46 5.44
N GLU A 93 -19.04 -9.75 5.15
CA GLU A 93 -20.05 -10.52 4.39
C GLU A 93 -21.45 -10.45 5.03
N SER A 94 -21.51 -10.29 6.36
CA SER A 94 -22.76 -10.12 7.12
C SER A 94 -23.42 -8.74 6.93
N GLY A 95 -22.79 -7.80 6.21
CA GLY A 95 -23.27 -6.44 6.00
C GLY A 95 -22.93 -5.46 7.13
N GLN A 96 -22.34 -5.93 8.24
CA GLN A 96 -21.87 -5.09 9.35
C GLN A 96 -20.43 -4.62 9.11
N THR A 97 -19.97 -3.62 9.86
CA THR A 97 -18.56 -3.19 9.91
C THR A 97 -17.80 -3.98 10.97
N VAL A 98 -16.47 -3.89 10.96
CA VAL A 98 -15.65 -4.54 12.00
C VAL A 98 -15.81 -3.79 13.33
N ASP A 99 -16.45 -4.45 14.28
CA ASP A 99 -16.53 -3.98 15.67
C ASP A 99 -15.45 -4.64 16.53
N MET A 100 -14.49 -3.85 16.98
CA MET A 100 -13.42 -4.32 17.89
C MET A 100 -13.83 -4.20 19.36
N SER A 101 -14.87 -3.44 19.69
CA SER A 101 -15.28 -3.17 21.08
C SER A 101 -15.88 -4.39 21.78
N ILE A 102 -16.42 -5.33 21.00
CA ILE A 102 -16.89 -6.63 21.50
C ILE A 102 -15.74 -7.60 21.82
N MET A 103 -14.52 -7.29 21.41
CA MET A 103 -13.34 -8.10 21.74
C MET A 103 -12.87 -7.73 23.14
N GLY A 104 -12.58 -8.74 23.98
CA GLY A 104 -11.92 -8.50 25.26
C GLY A 104 -10.56 -7.80 25.08
N GLU A 105 -10.17 -6.99 26.07
CA GLU A 105 -9.03 -6.07 25.99
C GLU A 105 -7.72 -6.75 25.54
N GLN A 106 -7.36 -7.90 26.12
CA GLN A 106 -6.15 -8.64 25.75
C GLN A 106 -6.17 -9.10 24.29
N LYS A 107 -7.31 -9.58 23.81
CA LYS A 107 -7.49 -10.04 22.42
C LYS A 107 -7.44 -8.86 21.44
N MET A 108 -7.98 -7.71 21.82
CA MET A 108 -7.89 -6.49 21.03
C MET A 108 -6.43 -6.02 20.88
N ILE A 109 -5.66 -5.97 21.98
CA ILE A 109 -4.24 -5.60 21.97
C ILE A 109 -3.42 -6.56 21.10
N GLU A 110 -3.66 -7.87 21.24
CA GLU A 110 -2.98 -8.87 20.41
C GLU A 110 -3.33 -8.70 18.92
N THR A 111 -4.61 -8.56 18.59
CA THR A 111 -5.08 -8.36 17.21
C THR A 111 -4.44 -7.13 16.58
N LEU A 112 -4.42 -6.02 17.31
CA LEU A 112 -3.77 -4.78 16.88
C LEU A 112 -2.27 -4.97 16.63
N SER A 113 -1.57 -5.61 17.58
CA SER A 113 -0.14 -5.92 17.43
C SER A 113 0.14 -6.78 16.21
N GLN A 114 -0.71 -7.77 15.96
CA GLN A 114 -0.60 -8.67 14.82
C GLN A 114 -0.89 -7.98 13.49
N MET A 115 -1.87 -7.06 13.45
CA MET A 115 -2.15 -6.24 12.25
C MET A 115 -0.96 -5.36 11.89
N VAL A 116 -0.37 -4.67 12.87
CA VAL A 116 0.83 -3.84 12.66
C VAL A 116 1.99 -4.69 12.13
N LYS A 117 2.25 -5.85 12.73
CA LYS A 117 3.28 -6.80 12.27
C LYS A 117 2.97 -7.44 10.92
N GLY A 118 1.70 -7.42 10.50
CA GLY A 118 1.24 -8.04 9.26
C GLY A 118 1.22 -7.09 8.08
N ALA A 119 1.33 -5.79 8.32
CA ALA A 119 1.42 -4.79 7.27
C ALA A 119 2.86 -4.68 6.76
N GLU A 120 3.01 -4.57 5.46
CA GLU A 120 4.29 -4.46 4.77
C GLU A 120 4.43 -3.05 4.19
N ILE A 121 5.60 -2.44 4.36
CA ILE A 121 5.93 -1.18 3.69
C ILE A 121 6.22 -1.50 2.22
N VAL A 122 5.34 -1.05 1.32
CA VAL A 122 5.49 -1.28 -0.12
C VAL A 122 6.14 -0.11 -0.85
N LYS A 123 6.13 1.08 -0.23
CA LYS A 123 6.73 2.28 -0.81
C LYS A 123 7.14 3.29 0.26
N THR A 124 8.26 3.96 0.03
CA THR A 124 8.67 5.16 0.77
C THR A 124 9.18 6.18 -0.23
N GLU A 125 8.60 7.37 -0.23
CA GLU A 125 8.99 8.49 -1.08
C GLU A 125 9.37 9.67 -0.18
N PHE A 126 10.47 10.34 -0.48
CA PHE A 126 10.89 11.53 0.25
C PHE A 126 10.57 12.79 -0.56
N THR A 127 10.08 13.81 0.12
CA THR A 127 9.88 15.16 -0.43
C THR A 127 11.20 15.93 -0.44
N GLY A 128 11.23 17.06 -1.14
CA GLY A 128 12.40 17.93 -1.27
C GLY A 128 12.79 18.60 0.06
N ASP A 129 11.84 18.73 0.99
CA ASP A 129 12.05 19.21 2.35
C ASP A 129 12.37 18.08 3.36
N ASP A 130 12.72 16.88 2.89
CA ASP A 130 13.05 15.68 3.67
C ASP A 130 11.88 15.04 4.44
N GLY A 131 10.65 15.49 4.20
CA GLY A 131 9.43 14.76 4.60
C GLY A 131 9.33 13.40 3.91
N ALA A 132 8.42 12.56 4.41
CA ALA A 132 8.24 11.19 3.92
C ALA A 132 6.76 10.87 3.66
N VAL A 133 6.53 10.15 2.57
CA VAL A 133 5.27 9.49 2.24
C VAL A 133 5.52 7.99 2.24
N VAL A 134 4.80 7.26 3.08
CA VAL A 134 4.93 5.81 3.25
C VAL A 134 3.61 5.14 2.89
N THR A 135 3.68 4.14 2.02
CA THR A 135 2.54 3.28 1.69
C THR A 135 2.75 1.92 2.33
N ILE A 136 1.75 1.45 3.08
CA ILE A 136 1.74 0.11 3.65
C ILE A 136 0.58 -0.71 3.10
N GLN A 137 0.75 -2.02 3.07
CA GLN A 137 -0.29 -2.95 2.65
C GLN A 137 -0.46 -4.09 3.66
N LEU A 138 -1.70 -4.43 3.99
CA LEU A 138 -2.04 -5.63 4.76
C LEU A 138 -2.78 -6.61 3.87
N PRO A 139 -2.25 -7.83 3.63
CA PRO A 139 -2.95 -8.85 2.89
C PRO A 139 -4.32 -9.15 3.51
N ARG A 140 -5.38 -9.13 2.68
CA ARG A 140 -6.76 -9.29 3.15
C ARG A 140 -6.98 -10.61 3.88
N ARG A 141 -6.42 -11.70 3.33
CA ARG A 141 -6.43 -13.03 3.99
C ARG A 141 -5.81 -13.03 5.39
N ARG A 142 -4.79 -12.19 5.60
CA ARG A 142 -4.14 -12.07 6.91
C ARG A 142 -5.03 -11.32 7.89
N ALA A 143 -5.66 -10.23 7.45
CA ALA A 143 -6.65 -9.50 8.23
C ALA A 143 -7.85 -10.38 8.62
N GLU A 144 -8.41 -11.13 7.67
CA GLU A 144 -9.52 -12.09 7.88
C GLU A 144 -9.15 -13.13 8.93
N LYS A 145 -7.95 -13.73 8.82
CA LYS A 145 -7.46 -14.72 9.78
C LYS A 145 -7.28 -14.14 11.20
N MET A 146 -6.79 -12.91 11.31
CA MET A 146 -6.57 -12.24 12.61
C MET A 146 -7.89 -11.89 13.30
N LEU A 147 -8.89 -11.47 12.51
CA LEU A 147 -10.19 -11.05 13.04
C LEU A 147 -11.20 -12.20 13.18
N GLY A 148 -10.97 -13.31 12.50
CA GLY A 148 -11.96 -14.40 12.42
C GLY A 148 -13.21 -13.99 11.64
N VAL A 149 -13.06 -13.11 10.65
CA VAL A 149 -14.17 -12.58 9.82
C VAL A 149 -13.86 -12.76 8.34
N LYS A 150 -14.88 -12.55 7.50
CA LYS A 150 -14.71 -12.39 6.05
C LYS A 150 -15.20 -11.02 5.63
N PHE A 151 -14.36 -10.31 4.89
CA PHE A 151 -14.74 -9.03 4.30
C PHE A 151 -15.56 -9.27 3.02
N LYS A 152 -16.34 -8.26 2.63
CA LYS A 152 -17.09 -8.23 1.36
C LYS A 152 -16.23 -7.86 0.16
#